data_AF-A0A835TKB1-F1
#
_entry.id   AF-A0A835TKB1-F1
#
_cell.length_a   1.000
_cell.length_b   1.000
_cell.length_c   1.000
_cell.angle_alpha   90.00
_cell.angle_beta   90.00
_cell.angle_gamma   90.00
#
_symmetry.space_group_name_H-M   'P 1'
#
loop_
_entity.id
_entity.type
_entity.pdbx_description
1 polymer ?
#
loop_
_entity_poly.entity_id
_entity_poly.type
_entity_poly.pdbx_seq_one_letter_code
_entity_poly.pdbx_strand_id
1 'polypeptide(L)'
;MPRLALKRLSRRQQQQRLRGSSSSTPQMPGATAAAFGVLVVAALALGAAVAAPLPAAATAASAAATPGATAGGRQCASPCYTVADYWPYKTCRSECAPEICSRGWGAWSSQEQCCAEGNAFPDGCSVRPKECWVVESAATRTCIRDDRKCLQGYGVYASEAACCAPGTAFPDGCAPPAPPSAQPCWVVDTYFPARLCRESRTLCGAKDSGVQTWPSKDACCAKAAAGAFKEGCSATAPPTPCYTVGEHWPKRTCELSADVAVCNRGWGVYGSEEVCCSPGVAFPEGCSQQPSAAAAAAAGSPGVPAAATAKPAARATAAAALQPKAATAGLPQRAAAAAAPVTPEK
;
A
#
# COMPACT_ATOMS: atom_id res chain seq x y z
N MET A 1 -23.30 -63.59 13.00
CA MET A 1 -22.43 -62.75 12.14
C MET A 1 -23.27 -62.00 11.11
N PRO A 2 -23.60 -60.70 11.32
CA PRO A 2 -23.64 -59.76 10.19
C PRO A 2 -23.43 -58.28 10.62
N ARG A 3 -22.19 -57.77 10.64
CA ARG A 3 -21.94 -56.31 10.79
C ARG A 3 -20.90 -55.74 9.83
N LEU A 4 -20.31 -56.56 8.96
CA LEU A 4 -19.25 -56.14 8.03
C LEU A 4 -19.75 -55.79 6.61
N ALA A 5 -21.02 -56.08 6.27
CA ALA A 5 -21.54 -55.82 4.92
C ALA A 5 -21.97 -54.35 4.70
N LEU A 6 -22.39 -53.62 5.73
CA LEU A 6 -22.94 -52.27 5.59
C LEU A 6 -21.88 -51.17 5.34
N LYS A 7 -20.62 -51.39 5.74
CA LYS A 7 -19.55 -50.39 5.50
C LYS A 7 -19.06 -50.34 4.04
N ARG A 8 -19.28 -51.40 3.24
CA ARG A 8 -18.81 -51.43 1.84
C ARG A 8 -19.74 -50.71 0.85
N LEU A 9 -21.03 -50.56 1.17
CA LEU A 9 -21.98 -49.85 0.31
C LEU A 9 -21.80 -48.32 0.38
N SER A 10 -21.49 -47.77 1.55
CA SER A 10 -21.32 -46.31 1.71
C SER A 10 -20.11 -45.74 0.95
N ARG A 11 -19.00 -46.50 0.84
CA ARG A 11 -17.83 -46.05 0.06
C ARG A 11 -18.06 -46.00 -1.45
N ARG A 12 -18.90 -46.88 -2.01
CA ARG A 12 -19.19 -46.86 -3.46
C ARG A 12 -20.05 -45.67 -3.85
N GLN A 13 -20.99 -45.26 -2.99
CA GLN A 13 -21.85 -44.10 -3.27
C GLN A 13 -21.08 -42.77 -3.20
N GLN A 14 -20.04 -42.68 -2.36
CA GLN A 14 -19.21 -41.49 -2.24
C GLN A 14 -18.22 -41.32 -3.40
N GLN A 15 -17.74 -42.42 -4.01
CA GLN A 15 -16.88 -42.35 -5.21
C GLN A 15 -17.64 -41.97 -6.49
N GLN A 16 -18.95 -42.28 -6.59
CA GLN A 16 -19.75 -41.87 -7.74
C GLN A 16 -20.04 -40.36 -7.76
N ARG A 17 -20.09 -39.68 -6.60
CA ARG A 17 -20.24 -38.22 -6.54
C ARG A 17 -19.01 -37.44 -7.03
N LEU A 18 -17.81 -38.03 -6.97
CA LEU A 18 -16.57 -37.34 -7.36
C LEU A 18 -16.22 -37.46 -8.85
N ARG A 19 -16.93 -38.31 -9.62
CA ARG A 19 -16.74 -38.44 -11.08
C ARG A 19 -17.75 -37.67 -11.93
N GLY A 20 -18.69 -36.95 -11.30
CA GLY A 20 -19.76 -36.22 -12.01
C GLY A 20 -19.43 -34.79 -12.45
N SER A 21 -18.33 -34.19 -11.99
CA SER A 21 -17.94 -32.82 -12.40
C SER A 21 -17.10 -32.86 -13.67
N SER A 22 -17.73 -33.27 -14.77
CA SER A 22 -17.21 -33.01 -16.11
C SER A 22 -17.53 -31.56 -16.48
N SER A 23 -16.48 -30.85 -16.87
CA SER A 23 -16.44 -29.54 -17.50
C SER A 23 -17.68 -29.22 -18.36
N SER A 24 -18.53 -28.33 -17.84
CA SER A 24 -19.46 -27.56 -18.67
C SER A 24 -18.74 -26.28 -19.09
N THR A 25 -18.10 -26.31 -20.24
CA THR A 25 -17.60 -25.11 -20.92
C THR A 25 -18.82 -24.26 -21.29
N PRO A 26 -18.92 -22.99 -20.89
CA PRO A 26 -20.00 -22.14 -21.37
C PRO A 26 -19.81 -21.91 -22.88
N GLN A 27 -20.75 -22.45 -23.64
CA GLN A 27 -20.90 -22.24 -25.07
C GLN A 27 -21.34 -20.78 -25.28
N MET A 28 -20.42 -19.93 -25.74
CA MET A 28 -20.74 -18.56 -26.15
C MET A 28 -21.64 -18.62 -27.40
N PRO A 29 -22.81 -17.94 -27.42
CA PRO A 29 -23.64 -17.88 -28.61
C PRO A 29 -22.89 -17.16 -29.73
N GLY A 30 -22.90 -17.78 -30.90
CA GLY A 30 -22.17 -17.34 -32.08
C GLY A 30 -22.56 -15.93 -32.53
N ALA A 31 -21.54 -15.15 -32.85
CA ALA A 31 -21.68 -13.93 -33.63
C ALA A 31 -22.16 -14.31 -35.04
N THR A 32 -23.40 -13.93 -35.33
CA THR A 32 -23.97 -13.96 -36.67
C THR A 32 -23.25 -12.93 -37.53
N ALA A 33 -22.50 -13.42 -38.52
CA ALA A 33 -21.97 -12.61 -39.60
C ALA A 33 -23.15 -12.09 -40.45
N ALA A 34 -23.53 -10.83 -40.25
CA ALA A 34 -24.39 -10.11 -41.17
C ALA A 34 -23.51 -9.34 -42.16
N ALA A 35 -23.43 -9.87 -43.38
CA ALA A 35 -22.88 -9.22 -44.54
C ALA A 35 -24.00 -8.48 -45.27
N PHE A 36 -24.01 -7.14 -45.21
CA PHE A 36 -24.68 -6.20 -46.13
C PHE A 36 -24.11 -4.82 -45.74
N GLY A 37 -23.75 -3.88 -46.60
CA GLY A 37 -23.90 -3.71 -48.02
C GLY A 37 -23.40 -2.29 -48.31
N VAL A 38 -22.88 -2.11 -49.52
CA VAL A 38 -22.37 -0.86 -50.08
C VAL A 38 -23.35 0.31 -49.88
N LEU A 39 -22.86 1.47 -49.43
CA LEU A 39 -23.40 2.75 -49.86
C LEU A 39 -22.32 3.84 -49.84
N VAL A 40 -21.86 4.16 -51.05
CA VAL A 40 -21.12 5.36 -51.41
C VAL A 40 -22.11 6.51 -51.48
N VAL A 41 -21.91 7.58 -50.71
CA VAL A 41 -22.32 8.93 -51.11
C VAL A 41 -21.23 9.92 -50.68
N ALA A 42 -20.67 10.59 -51.68
CA ALA A 42 -19.79 11.73 -51.56
C ALA A 42 -20.57 12.97 -51.08
N ALA A 43 -19.96 13.79 -50.24
CA ALA A 43 -20.26 15.21 -50.16
C ALA A 43 -19.01 15.98 -49.71
N LEU A 44 -18.40 16.66 -50.67
CA LEU A 44 -17.54 17.81 -50.43
C LEU A 44 -18.33 18.88 -49.67
N ALA A 45 -17.75 19.41 -48.60
CA ALA A 45 -18.02 20.76 -48.15
C ALA A 45 -16.72 21.37 -47.63
N LEU A 46 -16.14 22.26 -48.43
CA LEU A 46 -15.15 23.24 -47.99
C LEU A 46 -15.80 24.13 -46.91
N GLY A 47 -15.19 24.17 -45.74
CA GLY A 47 -15.54 25.11 -44.67
C GLY A 47 -14.26 25.71 -44.10
N ALA A 48 -13.85 26.86 -44.65
CA ALA A 48 -12.85 27.72 -44.05
C ALA A 48 -13.40 28.31 -42.75
N ALA A 49 -12.68 28.14 -41.64
CA ALA A 49 -12.95 28.85 -40.40
C ALA A 49 -11.65 29.16 -39.63
N VAL A 50 -11.20 30.39 -39.82
CA VAL A 50 -10.63 31.33 -38.84
C VAL A 50 -9.70 30.73 -37.77
N ALA A 51 -8.40 30.95 -37.96
CA ALA A 51 -7.40 30.88 -36.91
C ALA A 51 -7.70 31.91 -35.82
N ALA A 52 -8.10 31.43 -34.64
CA ALA A 52 -8.10 32.22 -33.42
C ALA A 52 -6.71 32.09 -32.74
N PRO A 53 -6.13 33.19 -32.22
CA PRO A 53 -4.86 33.15 -31.53
C PRO A 53 -5.00 32.42 -30.19
N LEU A 54 -4.22 31.35 -30.01
CA LEU A 54 -4.04 30.65 -28.74
C LEU A 54 -3.40 31.63 -27.73
N PRO A 55 -3.99 31.85 -26.54
CA PRO A 55 -3.27 32.50 -25.45
C PRO A 55 -2.19 31.54 -24.94
N ALA A 56 -0.96 32.04 -24.89
CA ALA A 56 0.18 31.40 -24.24
C ALA A 56 -0.12 31.19 -22.75
N ALA A 57 -0.58 29.99 -22.40
CA ALA A 57 -0.63 29.54 -21.02
C ALA A 57 0.74 28.97 -20.66
N ALA A 58 1.57 29.82 -20.04
CA ALA A 58 2.74 29.40 -19.31
C ALA A 58 2.29 28.60 -18.06
N THR A 59 2.27 27.28 -18.16
CA THR A 59 2.29 26.40 -16.99
C THR A 59 3.74 26.05 -16.71
N ALA A 60 4.42 26.95 -15.98
CA ALA A 60 5.55 26.56 -15.16
C ALA A 60 5.05 25.54 -14.14
N ALA A 61 5.23 24.25 -14.43
CA ALA A 61 5.10 23.19 -13.46
C ALA A 61 6.25 23.38 -12.47
N SER A 62 6.00 24.14 -11.40
CA SER A 62 6.86 24.17 -10.23
C SER A 62 6.99 22.74 -9.73
N ALA A 63 8.17 22.15 -9.95
CA ALA A 63 8.59 20.92 -9.30
C ALA A 63 8.50 21.17 -7.78
N ALA A 64 7.41 20.71 -7.17
CA ALA A 64 7.25 20.75 -5.74
C ALA A 64 8.31 19.80 -5.16
N ALA A 65 9.39 20.38 -4.63
CA ALA A 65 10.43 19.67 -3.92
C ALA A 65 9.78 18.79 -2.84
N THR A 66 9.86 17.47 -3.03
CA THR A 66 9.45 16.49 -2.03
C THR A 66 10.43 16.60 -0.86
N PRO A 67 9.98 16.91 0.38
CA PRO A 67 10.85 16.86 1.54
C PRO A 67 11.03 15.39 1.95
N GLY A 68 11.80 14.64 1.17
CA GLY A 68 12.39 13.38 1.56
C GLY A 68 13.71 13.65 2.26
N ALA A 69 13.65 14.08 3.51
CA ALA A 69 14.83 14.22 4.35
C ALA A 69 15.35 12.83 4.72
N THR A 70 16.36 12.35 3.99
CA THR A 70 17.24 11.27 4.42
C THR A 70 18.60 11.84 4.77
N ALA A 71 19.17 11.28 5.84
CA ALA A 71 20.33 11.76 6.56
C ALA A 71 21.55 12.03 5.66
N GLY A 72 22.04 13.28 5.69
CA GLY A 72 23.46 13.64 5.68
C GLY A 72 24.42 12.97 4.69
N GLY A 73 23.96 12.50 3.52
CA GLY A 73 24.85 12.02 2.47
C GLY A 73 25.76 13.15 2.01
N ARG A 74 27.07 12.92 1.94
CA ARG A 74 28.03 13.89 1.39
C ARG A 74 27.57 14.28 -0.01
N GLN A 75 27.11 15.52 -0.18
CA GLN A 75 26.80 16.08 -1.49
C GLN A 75 28.10 16.15 -2.30
N CYS A 76 28.23 15.26 -3.28
CA CYS A 76 29.30 15.36 -4.26
C CYS A 76 29.02 16.55 -5.20
N ALA A 77 30.10 17.20 -5.69
CA ALA A 77 29.98 18.36 -6.56
C ALA A 77 29.27 18.05 -7.89
N SER A 78 29.32 16.78 -8.34
CA SER A 78 28.73 16.32 -9.59
C SER A 78 28.11 14.93 -9.40
N PRO A 79 26.87 14.81 -8.88
CA PRO A 79 26.21 13.52 -8.77
C PRO A 79 25.86 12.96 -10.15
N CYS A 80 25.89 11.65 -10.30
CA CYS A 80 25.13 10.99 -11.36
C CYS A 80 23.77 10.57 -10.83
N TYR A 81 22.84 10.23 -11.72
CA TYR A 81 21.52 9.75 -11.35
C TYR A 81 21.36 8.30 -11.80
N THR A 82 20.78 7.46 -10.94
CA THR A 82 20.48 6.06 -11.26
C THR A 82 19.03 5.75 -10.89
N VAL A 83 18.49 4.65 -11.43
CA VAL A 83 17.15 4.18 -11.07
C VAL A 83 17.14 3.80 -9.60
N ALA A 84 16.28 4.47 -8.82
CA ALA A 84 16.07 4.15 -7.41
C ALA A 84 14.95 3.12 -7.28
N ASP A 85 13.79 3.44 -7.84
CA ASP A 85 12.62 2.58 -7.85
C ASP A 85 12.16 2.36 -9.29
N TYR A 86 11.94 1.09 -9.65
CA TYR A 86 11.38 0.74 -10.96
C TYR A 86 9.86 0.66 -10.93
N TRP A 87 9.27 0.36 -9.76
CA TRP A 87 7.83 0.15 -9.63
C TRP A 87 7.33 0.31 -8.19
N PRO A 88 6.13 0.90 -7.99
CA PRO A 88 5.28 1.49 -9.01
C PRO A 88 5.63 2.92 -9.37
N TYR A 89 6.36 3.60 -8.52
CA TYR A 89 6.86 4.92 -8.83
C TYR A 89 8.25 4.77 -9.41
N LYS A 90 8.37 5.17 -10.67
CA LYS A 90 9.64 5.23 -11.39
C LYS A 90 10.38 6.47 -10.93
N THR A 91 11.44 6.28 -10.16
CA THR A 91 12.20 7.39 -9.57
C THR A 91 13.68 7.20 -9.86
N CYS A 92 14.39 8.31 -9.94
CA CYS A 92 15.84 8.32 -9.98
C CYS A 92 16.37 8.92 -8.69
N ARG A 93 17.48 8.38 -8.18
CA ARG A 93 18.23 8.94 -7.05
C ARG A 93 19.59 9.44 -7.51
N SER A 94 20.09 10.47 -6.85
CA SER A 94 21.47 10.90 -7.01
C SER A 94 22.41 9.89 -6.34
N GLU A 95 23.50 9.59 -7.03
CA GLU A 95 24.59 8.73 -6.57
C GLU A 95 25.90 9.50 -6.66
N CYS A 96 26.74 9.32 -5.65
CA CYS A 96 28.06 9.97 -5.57
C CYS A 96 29.23 9.00 -5.71
N ALA A 97 28.95 7.70 -5.78
CA ALA A 97 29.96 6.67 -5.89
C ALA A 97 30.60 6.68 -7.29
N PRO A 98 31.90 6.98 -7.43
CA PRO A 98 32.56 7.04 -8.73
C PRO A 98 32.41 5.74 -9.53
N GLU A 99 32.43 4.59 -8.86
CA GLU A 99 32.24 3.26 -9.44
C GLU A 99 30.83 3.07 -10.05
N ILE A 100 29.80 3.73 -9.52
CA ILE A 100 28.44 3.72 -10.08
C ILE A 100 28.38 4.68 -11.26
N CYS A 101 28.87 5.91 -11.09
CA CYS A 101 28.79 6.96 -12.10
C CYS A 101 29.65 6.68 -13.34
N SER A 102 30.75 5.95 -13.20
CA SER A 102 31.65 5.59 -14.30
C SER A 102 31.26 4.29 -15.02
N ARG A 103 30.19 3.60 -14.60
CA ARG A 103 29.78 2.29 -15.15
C ARG A 103 29.31 2.36 -16.61
N GLY A 104 29.03 3.55 -17.13
CA GLY A 104 28.67 3.80 -18.54
C GLY A 104 27.24 3.41 -18.93
N TRP A 105 26.55 2.59 -18.14
CA TRP A 105 25.15 2.20 -18.36
C TRP A 105 24.33 2.30 -17.07
N GLY A 106 23.08 2.77 -17.20
CA GLY A 106 22.15 2.96 -16.08
C GLY A 106 22.54 4.11 -15.13
N ALA A 107 23.41 5.01 -15.59
CA ALA A 107 23.77 6.24 -14.91
C ALA A 107 23.60 7.42 -15.88
N TRP A 108 22.95 8.48 -15.43
CA TRP A 108 22.66 9.67 -16.22
C TRP A 108 23.28 10.91 -15.59
N SER A 109 23.58 11.91 -16.42
CA SER A 109 24.26 13.14 -15.99
C SER A 109 23.35 14.09 -15.21
N SER A 110 22.02 13.96 -15.39
CA SER A 110 21.02 14.72 -14.66
C SER A 110 19.79 13.89 -14.35
N GLN A 111 18.98 14.36 -13.39
CA GLN A 111 17.72 13.74 -13.04
C GLN A 111 16.74 13.79 -14.21
N GLU A 112 16.70 14.90 -14.95
CA GLU A 112 15.84 15.07 -16.12
C GLU A 112 16.19 14.05 -17.19
N GLN A 113 17.48 13.79 -17.42
CA GLN A 113 17.90 12.79 -18.39
C GLN A 113 17.52 11.38 -17.94
N CYS A 114 17.70 11.06 -16.65
CA CYS A 114 17.24 9.79 -16.09
C CYS A 114 15.71 9.61 -16.23
N CYS A 115 14.97 10.68 -15.93
CA CYS A 115 13.51 10.68 -15.87
C CYS A 115 12.79 10.95 -17.19
N ALA A 116 13.50 11.29 -18.26
CA ALA A 116 12.90 11.52 -19.56
C ALA A 116 12.34 10.22 -20.17
N GLU A 117 11.24 10.36 -20.91
CA GLU A 117 10.59 9.28 -21.64
C GLU A 117 11.58 8.55 -22.57
N GLY A 118 11.56 7.22 -22.54
CA GLY A 118 12.47 6.38 -23.34
C GLY A 118 13.90 6.23 -22.82
N ASN A 119 14.29 6.91 -21.72
CA ASN A 119 15.60 6.72 -21.09
C ASN A 119 15.58 5.59 -20.05
N ALA A 120 15.61 5.91 -18.75
CA ALA A 120 15.54 4.89 -17.71
C ALA A 120 14.19 4.18 -17.69
N PHE A 121 13.16 4.88 -18.16
CA PHE A 121 11.76 4.48 -18.06
C PHE A 121 11.03 4.76 -19.38
N PRO A 122 10.24 3.81 -19.91
CA PRO A 122 9.47 4.02 -21.13
C PRO A 122 8.57 5.25 -21.06
N ASP A 123 7.88 5.49 -19.93
CA ASP A 123 6.94 6.61 -19.74
C ASP A 123 7.54 7.77 -18.92
N GLY A 124 8.86 7.76 -18.71
CA GLY A 124 9.54 8.68 -17.80
C GLY A 124 9.34 8.37 -16.31
N CYS A 125 9.89 9.24 -15.45
CA CYS A 125 9.67 9.14 -14.00
C CYS A 125 8.23 9.47 -13.63
N SER A 126 7.75 8.86 -12.55
CA SER A 126 6.45 9.15 -11.96
C SER A 126 6.64 9.67 -10.54
N VAL A 127 5.89 10.70 -10.18
CA VAL A 127 5.89 11.24 -8.82
C VAL A 127 4.95 10.41 -7.96
N ARG A 128 5.44 9.97 -6.81
CA ARG A 128 4.56 9.38 -5.80
C ARG A 128 3.57 10.44 -5.31
N PRO A 129 2.26 10.21 -5.43
CA PRO A 129 1.28 11.13 -4.90
C PRO A 129 1.36 11.16 -3.37
N LYS A 130 1.09 12.33 -2.78
CA LYS A 130 1.04 12.50 -1.33
C LYS A 130 -0.08 11.68 -0.68
N GLU A 131 -1.13 11.40 -1.46
CA GLU A 131 -2.26 10.59 -1.07
C GLU A 131 -2.44 9.47 -2.08
N CYS A 132 -2.72 8.26 -1.61
CA CYS A 132 -2.95 7.13 -2.49
C CYS A 132 -4.39 6.66 -2.39
N TRP A 133 -5.10 6.78 -3.50
CA TRP A 133 -6.43 6.24 -3.67
C TRP A 133 -6.35 4.92 -4.42
N VAL A 134 -7.04 3.91 -3.94
CA VAL A 134 -7.07 2.59 -4.55
C VAL A 134 -8.50 2.11 -4.69
N VAL A 135 -8.73 1.19 -5.63
CA VAL A 135 -10.01 0.48 -5.74
C VAL A 135 -10.24 -0.33 -4.47
N GLU A 136 -11.30 0.01 -3.72
CA GLU A 136 -11.72 -0.76 -2.56
C GLU A 136 -12.46 -2.02 -2.99
N SER A 137 -13.41 -1.87 -3.92
CA SER A 137 -14.11 -2.99 -4.55
C SER A 137 -14.54 -2.62 -5.95
N ALA A 138 -14.19 -3.51 -6.89
CA ALA A 138 -14.59 -3.38 -8.29
C ALA A 138 -16.11 -3.54 -8.48
N ALA A 139 -16.75 -4.35 -7.64
CA ALA A 139 -18.18 -4.60 -7.74
C ALA A 139 -19.02 -3.41 -7.26
N THR A 140 -18.61 -2.76 -6.18
CA THR A 140 -19.28 -1.53 -5.71
C THR A 140 -18.78 -0.27 -6.40
N ARG A 141 -17.75 -0.38 -7.26
CA ARG A 141 -17.09 0.75 -7.93
C ARG A 141 -16.70 1.85 -6.96
N THR A 142 -16.07 1.48 -5.86
CA THR A 142 -15.64 2.42 -4.82
C THR A 142 -14.13 2.51 -4.75
N CYS A 143 -13.63 3.71 -4.49
CA CYS A 143 -12.25 3.99 -4.18
C CYS A 143 -12.11 4.39 -2.71
N ILE A 144 -10.95 4.09 -2.12
CA ILE A 144 -10.61 4.48 -0.75
C ILE A 144 -9.19 5.01 -0.72
N ARG A 145 -8.94 5.99 0.15
CA ARG A 145 -7.59 6.38 0.50
C ARG A 145 -6.92 5.28 1.33
N ASP A 146 -5.84 4.71 0.81
CA ASP A 146 -5.00 3.73 1.52
C ASP A 146 -3.52 3.96 1.19
N ASP A 147 -2.88 4.78 2.04
CA ASP A 147 -1.47 5.17 1.85
C ASP A 147 -0.51 3.97 1.99
N ARG A 148 -0.95 2.84 2.55
CA ARG A 148 -0.14 1.60 2.61
C ARG A 148 -0.06 0.89 1.27
N LYS A 149 -1.09 1.08 0.42
CA LYS A 149 -1.18 0.44 -0.89
C LYS A 149 -0.54 1.27 -1.99
N CYS A 150 0.01 2.45 -1.68
CA CYS A 150 0.76 3.30 -2.60
C CYS A 150 1.77 2.53 -3.46
N LEU A 151 2.48 1.56 -2.85
CA LEU A 151 3.57 0.81 -3.47
C LEU A 151 3.14 -0.56 -4.01
N GLN A 152 1.86 -0.90 -3.93
CA GLN A 152 1.31 -2.13 -4.53
C GLN A 152 0.94 -1.97 -6.01
N GLY A 153 1.00 -0.73 -6.50
CA GLY A 153 1.36 -0.35 -7.85
C GLY A 153 0.40 -0.55 -9.02
N TYR A 154 -0.55 -1.48 -8.94
CA TYR A 154 -1.70 -1.46 -9.84
C TYR A 154 -2.89 -0.79 -9.18
N GLY A 155 -3.61 0.05 -9.93
CA GLY A 155 -4.83 0.70 -9.46
C GLY A 155 -4.61 1.70 -8.32
N VAL A 156 -3.48 2.42 -8.33
CA VAL A 156 -3.20 3.53 -7.41
C VAL A 156 -3.36 4.85 -8.15
N TYR A 157 -4.09 5.77 -7.52
CA TYR A 157 -4.46 7.05 -8.09
C TYR A 157 -4.07 8.17 -7.14
N ALA A 158 -3.72 9.33 -7.71
CA ALA A 158 -3.26 10.48 -6.94
C ALA A 158 -4.38 11.20 -6.16
N SER A 159 -5.64 10.90 -6.47
CA SER A 159 -6.81 11.48 -5.81
C SER A 159 -8.03 10.58 -6.01
N GLU A 160 -9.08 10.81 -5.21
CA GLU A 160 -10.39 10.18 -5.39
C GLU A 160 -10.94 10.47 -6.78
N ALA A 161 -10.89 11.73 -7.22
CA ALA A 161 -11.38 12.15 -8.53
C ALA A 161 -10.68 11.41 -9.68
N ALA A 162 -9.36 11.21 -9.59
CA ALA A 162 -8.62 10.43 -10.59
C ALA A 162 -9.00 8.94 -10.57
N CYS A 163 -9.24 8.37 -9.39
CA CYS A 163 -9.72 7.00 -9.23
C CYS A 163 -11.14 6.81 -9.76
N CYS A 164 -12.00 7.80 -9.52
CA CYS A 164 -13.42 7.75 -9.84
C CYS A 164 -13.78 8.31 -11.22
N ALA A 165 -12.82 8.82 -11.97
CA ALA A 165 -13.05 9.31 -13.33
C ALA A 165 -13.49 8.15 -14.27
N PRO A 166 -14.48 8.38 -15.15
CA PRO A 166 -14.85 7.38 -16.15
C PRO A 166 -13.67 6.97 -17.02
N GLY A 167 -13.50 5.65 -17.22
CA GLY A 167 -12.42 5.08 -18.00
C GLY A 167 -11.08 4.92 -17.28
N THR A 168 -10.97 5.32 -16.00
CA THR A 168 -9.77 5.07 -15.20
C THR A 168 -9.88 3.74 -14.44
N ALA A 169 -10.31 3.74 -13.18
CA ALA A 169 -10.52 2.52 -12.42
C ALA A 169 -11.78 1.76 -12.86
N PHE A 170 -12.79 2.52 -13.32
CA PHE A 170 -14.10 1.99 -13.69
C PHE A 170 -14.56 2.62 -15.01
N PRO A 171 -15.18 1.85 -15.93
CA PRO A 171 -15.67 2.38 -17.20
C PRO A 171 -16.61 3.59 -17.03
N ASP A 172 -17.56 3.49 -16.09
CA ASP A 172 -18.56 4.54 -15.83
C ASP A 172 -18.22 5.44 -14.63
N GLY A 173 -16.98 5.35 -14.13
CA GLY A 173 -16.56 6.00 -12.90
C GLY A 173 -17.11 5.32 -11.64
N CYS A 174 -16.86 5.94 -10.49
CA CYS A 174 -17.31 5.42 -9.19
C CYS A 174 -18.84 5.41 -9.09
N ALA A 175 -19.38 4.42 -8.38
CA ALA A 175 -20.76 4.48 -7.94
C ALA A 175 -20.92 5.53 -6.84
N PRO A 176 -22.12 6.15 -6.70
CA PRO A 176 -22.44 6.91 -5.50
C PRO A 176 -22.18 6.06 -4.25
N PRO A 177 -21.61 6.62 -3.18
CA PRO A 177 -21.33 5.87 -1.98
C PRO A 177 -22.64 5.26 -1.45
N ALA A 178 -22.66 3.94 -1.29
CA ALA A 178 -23.77 3.28 -0.64
C ALA A 178 -23.93 3.86 0.78
N PRO A 179 -25.16 3.97 1.30
CA PRO A 179 -25.34 4.34 2.69
C PRO A 179 -24.53 3.37 3.56
N PRO A 180 -23.68 3.86 4.46
CA PRO A 180 -22.83 2.99 5.27
C PRO A 180 -23.71 2.04 6.08
N SER A 181 -23.30 0.78 6.19
CA SER A 181 -24.01 -0.16 7.06
C SER A 181 -24.11 0.39 8.48
N ALA A 182 -25.30 0.23 9.07
CA ALA A 182 -25.55 0.57 10.47
C ALA A 182 -24.62 -0.22 11.40
N GLN A 183 -24.29 -1.46 11.03
CA GLN A 183 -23.37 -2.32 11.76
C GLN A 183 -22.06 -2.48 10.98
N PRO A 184 -20.91 -2.12 11.55
CA PRO A 184 -19.64 -2.37 10.91
C PRO A 184 -19.36 -3.88 10.86
N CYS A 185 -18.48 -4.26 9.95
CA CYS A 185 -17.93 -5.60 9.84
C CYS A 185 -16.42 -5.50 9.66
N TRP A 186 -15.75 -6.63 9.81
CA TRP A 186 -14.32 -6.74 9.66
C TRP A 186 -14.00 -7.39 8.34
N VAL A 187 -13.03 -6.85 7.62
CA VAL A 187 -12.54 -7.39 6.34
C VAL A 187 -11.03 -7.56 6.42
N VAL A 188 -10.49 -8.40 5.54
CA VAL A 188 -9.03 -8.48 5.37
C VAL A 188 -8.52 -7.16 4.82
N ASP A 189 -7.52 -6.62 5.50
CA ASP A 189 -6.90 -5.36 5.14
C ASP A 189 -5.58 -5.60 4.40
N THR A 190 -4.69 -6.36 5.03
CA THR A 190 -3.39 -6.75 4.46
C THR A 190 -3.18 -8.24 4.68
N TYR A 191 -3.00 -9.00 3.60
CA TYR A 191 -2.83 -10.45 3.68
C TYR A 191 -1.46 -10.87 4.22
N PHE A 192 -0.39 -10.26 3.73
CA PHE A 192 0.97 -10.63 4.11
C PHE A 192 1.87 -9.40 4.12
N PRO A 193 2.81 -9.29 5.08
CA PRO A 193 3.05 -10.14 6.25
C PRO A 193 2.17 -9.74 7.44
N ALA A 194 1.60 -8.53 7.39
CA ALA A 194 0.94 -7.92 8.52
C ALA A 194 -0.32 -8.69 8.94
N ARG A 195 -0.99 -9.44 8.04
CA ARG A 195 -2.17 -10.26 8.37
C ARG A 195 -3.14 -9.46 9.23
N LEU A 196 -3.60 -8.33 8.70
CA LEU A 196 -4.44 -7.39 9.43
C LEU A 196 -5.87 -7.50 8.94
N CYS A 197 -6.79 -7.28 9.86
CA CYS A 197 -8.18 -7.00 9.56
C CYS A 197 -8.48 -5.53 9.89
N ARG A 198 -9.37 -4.92 9.11
CA ARG A 198 -9.89 -3.58 9.39
C ARG A 198 -11.40 -3.60 9.51
N GLU A 199 -11.91 -2.66 10.30
CA GLU A 199 -13.33 -2.34 10.31
C GLU A 199 -13.70 -1.65 8.99
N SER A 200 -14.79 -2.06 8.37
CA SER A 200 -15.41 -1.37 7.24
C SER A 200 -16.88 -1.13 7.54
N ARG A 201 -17.46 -0.16 6.82
CA ARG A 201 -18.92 0.07 6.77
C ARG A 201 -19.45 0.06 5.35
N THR A 202 -18.58 0.21 4.36
CA THR A 202 -18.90 0.24 2.93
C THR A 202 -18.92 -1.17 2.34
N LEU A 203 -18.05 -2.06 2.83
CA LEU A 203 -17.98 -3.46 2.39
C LEU A 203 -19.00 -4.34 3.12
N CYS A 204 -19.56 -3.82 4.21
CA CYS A 204 -20.48 -4.56 5.07
C CYS A 204 -21.89 -4.41 4.51
N GLY A 205 -22.49 -5.53 4.11
CA GLY A 205 -23.85 -5.55 3.54
C GLY A 205 -23.91 -5.39 2.02
N ALA A 206 -22.80 -5.05 1.37
CA ALA A 206 -22.67 -5.16 -0.07
C ALA A 206 -22.54 -6.65 -0.44
N LYS A 207 -23.68 -7.32 -0.67
CA LYS A 207 -23.75 -8.74 -1.09
C LYS A 207 -22.88 -9.03 -2.30
N ASP A 208 -22.73 -8.02 -3.16
CA ASP A 208 -21.98 -8.13 -4.41
C ASP A 208 -20.51 -7.71 -4.29
N SER A 209 -20.05 -7.25 -3.12
CA SER A 209 -18.67 -6.79 -2.93
C SER A 209 -17.62 -7.87 -3.21
N GLY A 210 -18.00 -9.16 -3.10
CA GLY A 210 -17.11 -10.30 -3.24
C GLY A 210 -16.08 -10.44 -2.10
N VAL A 211 -16.15 -9.57 -1.09
CA VAL A 211 -15.21 -9.54 0.03
C VAL A 211 -15.73 -10.44 1.15
N GLN A 212 -14.86 -11.25 1.74
CA GLN A 212 -15.20 -12.00 2.95
C GLN A 212 -15.26 -11.04 4.14
N THR A 213 -16.34 -11.14 4.93
CA THR A 213 -16.59 -10.27 6.08
C THR A 213 -16.77 -11.09 7.34
N TRP A 214 -16.29 -10.57 8.47
CA TRP A 214 -16.46 -11.13 9.80
C TRP A 214 -17.23 -10.16 10.71
N PRO A 215 -18.02 -10.65 11.67
CA PRO A 215 -18.80 -9.79 12.56
C PRO A 215 -17.95 -9.03 13.59
N SER A 216 -16.72 -9.47 13.84
CA SER A 216 -15.81 -8.85 14.82
C SER A 216 -14.35 -9.02 14.42
N LYS A 217 -13.47 -8.21 15.04
CA LYS A 217 -12.02 -8.31 14.87
C LYS A 217 -11.53 -9.70 15.25
N ASP A 218 -11.99 -10.22 16.39
CA ASP A 218 -11.58 -11.54 16.89
C ASP A 218 -12.01 -12.67 15.97
N ALA A 219 -13.18 -12.57 15.34
CA ALA A 219 -13.62 -13.54 14.35
C ALA A 219 -12.74 -13.48 13.08
N CYS A 220 -12.40 -12.28 12.61
CA CYS A 220 -11.49 -12.10 11.48
C CYS A 220 -10.08 -12.63 11.78
N CYS A 221 -9.60 -12.38 12.99
CA CYS A 221 -8.27 -12.73 13.46
C CYS A 221 -8.17 -14.12 14.11
N ALA A 222 -9.26 -14.89 14.15
CA ALA A 222 -9.28 -16.22 14.74
C ALA A 222 -8.29 -17.13 14.02
N LYS A 223 -7.58 -17.95 14.79
CA LYS A 223 -6.73 -19.02 14.22
C LYS A 223 -7.61 -20.12 13.64
N ALA A 224 -7.07 -20.89 12.70
CA ALA A 224 -7.73 -22.01 12.02
C ALA A 224 -8.83 -21.60 11.01
N ALA A 225 -9.69 -22.55 10.62
CA ALA A 225 -10.57 -22.45 9.45
C ALA A 225 -11.69 -21.39 9.53
N ALA A 226 -11.87 -20.73 10.69
CA ALA A 226 -12.93 -19.75 10.91
C ALA A 226 -12.49 -18.29 10.66
N GLY A 227 -11.20 -18.00 10.77
CA GLY A 227 -10.65 -16.66 10.54
C GLY A 227 -10.14 -16.45 9.13
N ALA A 228 -9.71 -15.22 8.84
CA ALA A 228 -9.10 -14.84 7.57
C ALA A 228 -7.73 -15.49 7.34
N PHE A 229 -7.01 -15.77 8.43
CA PHE A 229 -5.61 -16.21 8.39
C PHE A 229 -5.44 -17.48 9.20
N LYS A 230 -4.73 -18.46 8.66
CA LYS A 230 -4.50 -19.75 9.34
C LYS A 230 -3.78 -19.56 10.67
N GLU A 231 -2.80 -18.65 10.72
CA GLU A 231 -2.01 -18.34 11.92
C GLU A 231 -2.65 -17.26 12.82
N GLY A 232 -3.79 -16.70 12.42
CA GLY A 232 -4.40 -15.52 13.01
C GLY A 232 -3.77 -14.21 12.50
N CYS A 233 -4.31 -13.09 12.97
CA CYS A 233 -3.75 -11.78 12.65
C CYS A 233 -2.39 -11.56 13.33
N SER A 234 -1.54 -10.73 12.75
CA SER A 234 -0.39 -10.21 13.50
C SER A 234 -0.88 -9.29 14.62
N ALA A 235 -0.16 -9.26 15.74
CA ALA A 235 -0.51 -8.44 16.90
C ALA A 235 -0.57 -6.94 16.56
N THR A 236 0.28 -6.50 15.63
CA THR A 236 0.39 -5.11 15.19
C THR A 236 0.86 -5.05 13.74
N ALA A 237 0.51 -3.96 13.05
CA ALA A 237 1.16 -3.61 11.79
C ALA A 237 2.69 -3.50 12.02
N PRO A 238 3.53 -3.80 11.02
CA PRO A 238 4.97 -3.55 11.11
C PRO A 238 5.20 -2.13 11.63
N PRO A 239 6.00 -1.95 12.70
CA PRO A 239 6.23 -0.61 13.24
C PRO A 239 6.86 0.27 12.17
N THR A 240 6.44 1.54 12.13
CA THR A 240 7.09 2.61 11.39
C THR A 240 7.84 3.48 12.41
N PRO A 241 9.16 3.67 12.26
CA PRO A 241 9.98 3.26 11.13
C PRO A 241 10.31 1.75 11.13
N CYS A 242 10.60 1.21 9.94
CA CYS A 242 11.07 -0.15 9.72
C CYS A 242 12.44 -0.15 9.04
N TYR A 243 13.09 -1.30 8.95
CA TYR A 243 14.32 -1.46 8.17
C TYR A 243 14.06 -2.22 6.88
N THR A 244 14.64 -1.77 5.78
CA THR A 244 14.63 -2.47 4.50
C THR A 244 16.03 -2.65 3.96
N VAL A 245 16.20 -3.56 2.99
CA VAL A 245 17.46 -3.67 2.24
C VAL A 245 17.71 -2.36 1.49
N GLY A 246 18.83 -1.70 1.80
CA GLY A 246 19.30 -0.50 1.09
C GLY A 246 20.11 -0.91 -0.13
N GLU A 247 21.35 -1.34 0.08
CA GLU A 247 22.24 -1.82 -0.98
C GLU A 247 22.49 -3.32 -0.85
N HIS A 248 22.20 -4.10 -1.89
CA HIS A 248 22.31 -5.57 -1.80
C HIS A 248 23.75 -6.08 -1.89
N TRP A 249 24.54 -5.65 -2.88
CA TRP A 249 25.94 -6.06 -3.04
C TRP A 249 26.74 -4.92 -3.69
N PRO A 250 28.00 -4.66 -3.27
CA PRO A 250 28.78 -5.36 -2.24
C PRO A 250 28.49 -4.90 -0.81
N LYS A 251 27.84 -3.75 -0.61
CA LYS A 251 27.76 -3.15 0.72
C LYS A 251 26.81 -3.87 1.67
N ARG A 252 25.77 -4.58 1.19
CA ARG A 252 24.81 -5.32 2.04
C ARG A 252 24.36 -4.48 3.22
N THR A 253 23.66 -3.39 2.95
CA THR A 253 23.21 -2.45 4.00
C THR A 253 21.71 -2.57 4.21
N CYS A 254 21.29 -2.25 5.43
CA CYS A 254 19.90 -2.03 5.76
C CYS A 254 19.68 -0.54 6.01
N GLU A 255 18.57 -0.01 5.53
CA GLU A 255 18.21 1.40 5.66
C GLU A 255 16.92 1.53 6.47
N LEU A 256 16.90 2.50 7.37
CA LEU A 256 15.72 2.87 8.12
C LEU A 256 14.76 3.62 7.20
N SER A 257 13.54 3.10 7.05
CA SER A 257 12.45 3.75 6.34
C SER A 257 11.35 4.17 7.30
N ALA A 258 11.00 5.45 7.28
CA ALA A 258 9.81 5.97 7.96
C ALA A 258 8.54 5.83 7.11
N ASP A 259 8.65 5.31 5.89
CA ASP A 259 7.54 5.23 4.96
C ASP A 259 6.65 4.02 5.25
N VAL A 260 5.42 4.31 5.67
CA VAL A 260 4.37 3.34 5.95
C VAL A 260 4.17 2.37 4.78
N ALA A 261 4.22 2.84 3.53
CA ALA A 261 4.01 1.97 2.37
C ALA A 261 5.16 0.96 2.20
N VAL A 262 6.41 1.41 2.39
CA VAL A 262 7.60 0.55 2.39
C VAL A 262 7.47 -0.49 3.49
N CYS A 263 7.12 -0.07 4.71
CA CYS A 263 6.97 -0.97 5.85
C CYS A 263 5.81 -1.97 5.70
N ASN A 264 4.82 -1.67 4.86
CA ASN A 264 3.69 -2.56 4.58
C ASN A 264 3.87 -3.40 3.29
N ARG A 265 4.94 -3.19 2.51
CA ARG A 265 5.23 -3.97 1.29
C ARG A 265 5.51 -5.44 1.60
N GLY A 266 6.10 -5.68 2.76
CA GLY A 266 5.97 -6.94 3.45
C GLY A 266 7.07 -7.97 3.29
N TRP A 267 7.65 -8.08 2.09
CA TRP A 267 8.94 -8.75 1.92
C TRP A 267 10.07 -7.74 2.16
N GLY A 268 11.14 -8.19 2.81
CA GLY A 268 12.36 -7.39 3.00
C GLY A 268 12.17 -6.23 3.97
N VAL A 269 11.14 -6.32 4.83
CA VAL A 269 10.85 -5.36 5.90
C VAL A 269 11.15 -6.04 7.23
N TYR A 270 11.94 -5.36 8.05
CA TYR A 270 12.43 -5.87 9.32
C TYR A 270 12.09 -4.89 10.43
N GLY A 271 11.78 -5.43 11.62
CA GLY A 271 11.44 -4.61 12.78
C GLY A 271 12.63 -3.86 13.38
N SER A 272 13.86 -4.28 13.07
CA SER A 272 15.09 -3.63 13.53
C SER A 272 16.25 -3.88 12.55
N GLU A 273 17.31 -3.09 12.68
CA GLU A 273 18.53 -3.21 11.89
C GLU A 273 19.20 -4.57 12.12
N GLU A 274 19.23 -5.01 13.38
CA GLU A 274 19.87 -6.26 13.79
C GLU A 274 19.19 -7.46 13.13
N VAL A 275 17.85 -7.45 13.04
CA VAL A 275 17.10 -8.50 12.35
C VAL A 275 17.40 -8.46 10.85
N CYS A 276 17.40 -7.28 10.25
CA CYS A 276 17.72 -7.12 8.83
C CYS A 276 19.13 -7.63 8.50
N CYS A 277 20.12 -7.24 9.31
CA CYS A 277 21.52 -7.57 9.13
C CYS A 277 21.94 -8.95 9.64
N SER A 278 21.03 -9.73 10.23
CA SER A 278 21.32 -11.08 10.69
C SER A 278 21.63 -12.02 9.50
N PRO A 279 22.67 -12.88 9.60
CA PRO A 279 22.98 -13.84 8.55
C PRO A 279 21.79 -14.73 8.20
N GLY A 280 21.53 -14.90 6.90
CA GLY A 280 20.41 -15.68 6.38
C GLY A 280 19.05 -14.99 6.42
N VAL A 281 18.97 -13.73 6.85
CA VAL A 281 17.71 -12.97 6.92
C VAL A 281 17.50 -12.09 5.69
N ALA A 282 18.26 -10.99 5.55
CA ALA A 282 18.27 -10.18 4.33
C ALA A 282 19.44 -10.54 3.39
N PHE A 283 20.55 -10.99 3.98
CA PHE A 283 21.80 -11.32 3.29
C PHE A 283 22.36 -12.65 3.81
N PRO A 284 22.98 -13.48 2.94
CA PRO A 284 23.54 -14.76 3.36
C PRO A 284 24.57 -14.64 4.50
N GLU A 285 25.48 -13.67 4.43
CA GLU A 285 26.53 -13.47 5.45
C GLU A 285 26.22 -12.31 6.42
N GLY A 286 25.02 -11.75 6.36
CA GLY A 286 24.63 -10.54 7.09
C GLY A 286 25.09 -9.25 6.40
N CYS A 287 24.86 -8.11 7.06
CA CYS A 287 25.31 -6.83 6.52
C CYS A 287 26.84 -6.77 6.48
N SER A 288 27.41 -6.13 5.46
CA SER A 288 28.84 -5.80 5.51
C SER A 288 28.99 -4.80 6.62
N GLN A 289 29.89 -5.04 7.58
CA GLN A 289 30.08 -4.15 8.71
C GLN A 289 30.24 -2.71 8.23
N GLN A 290 29.17 -1.92 8.35
CA GLN A 290 29.30 -0.49 8.38
C GLN A 290 29.95 -0.23 9.74
N PRO A 291 31.12 0.45 9.81
CA PRO A 291 31.71 0.78 11.10
C PRO A 291 30.65 1.51 11.91
N SER A 292 30.15 0.86 12.95
CA SER A 292 29.03 1.37 13.74
C SER A 292 29.38 2.80 14.17
N ALA A 293 28.47 3.74 13.96
CA ALA A 293 28.67 5.12 14.43
C ALA A 293 28.91 5.16 15.95
N ALA A 294 28.45 4.15 16.70
CA ALA A 294 28.76 3.97 18.12
C ALA A 294 30.23 3.55 18.38
N ALA A 295 30.84 2.75 17.49
CA ALA A 295 32.26 2.43 17.56
C ALA A 295 33.13 3.64 17.18
N ALA A 296 32.67 4.48 16.25
CA ALA A 296 33.34 5.74 15.91
C ALA A 296 33.28 6.77 17.05
N ALA A 297 32.18 6.82 17.81
CA ALA A 297 32.07 7.68 18.99
C ALA A 297 32.95 7.20 20.17
N ALA A 298 33.17 5.89 20.32
CA ALA A 298 34.02 5.33 21.38
C ALA A 298 35.53 5.50 21.10
N ALA A 299 35.95 5.64 19.84
CA ALA A 299 37.36 5.80 19.46
C ALA A 299 37.87 7.26 19.51
N GLY A 300 36.98 8.24 19.75
CA GLY A 300 37.29 9.67 19.62
C GLY A 300 37.63 10.43 20.91
N SER A 301 37.69 9.79 22.07
CA SER A 301 38.07 10.45 23.33
C SER A 301 39.54 10.18 23.69
N PRO A 302 40.50 11.06 23.32
CA PRO A 302 41.83 11.03 23.92
C PRO A 302 41.69 11.25 25.42
N GLY A 303 42.26 10.33 26.21
CA GLY A 303 42.14 10.30 27.66
C GLY A 303 42.53 11.63 28.31
N VAL A 304 41.57 12.25 28.97
CA VAL A 304 41.82 13.26 30.00
C VAL A 304 42.18 12.49 31.28
N PRO A 305 43.36 12.71 31.89
CA PRO A 305 43.75 12.01 33.11
C PRO A 305 42.79 12.36 34.26
N ALA A 306 42.48 11.34 35.05
CA ALA A 306 41.58 11.38 36.19
C ALA A 306 41.99 12.45 37.22
N ALA A 307 41.14 13.45 37.41
CA ALA A 307 41.18 14.35 38.55
C ALA A 307 40.08 13.99 39.55
N ALA A 308 40.46 14.07 40.82
CA ALA A 308 39.78 13.49 41.98
C ALA A 308 38.37 14.03 42.25
N THR A 309 37.51 13.08 42.64
CA THR A 309 36.51 13.14 43.72
C THR A 309 35.91 14.50 44.07
N ALA A 310 34.77 14.83 43.48
CA ALA A 310 33.81 15.78 44.06
C ALA A 310 32.41 15.14 44.12
N LYS A 311 31.92 15.00 45.35
CA LYS A 311 30.61 14.48 45.75
C LYS A 311 29.50 15.45 45.32
N PRO A 312 28.51 15.06 44.50
CA PRO A 312 27.38 15.92 44.22
C PRO A 312 26.42 15.96 45.41
N ALA A 313 26.11 17.18 45.87
CA ALA A 313 25.05 17.45 46.82
C ALA A 313 23.69 17.16 46.19
N ALA A 314 22.84 16.43 46.91
CA ALA A 314 21.45 16.19 46.56
C ALA A 314 20.69 17.52 46.54
N ARG A 315 20.20 17.91 45.35
CA ARG A 315 19.23 19.00 45.20
C ARG A 315 17.87 18.36 44.94
N ALA A 316 17.02 18.40 45.96
CA ALA A 316 15.62 18.00 45.87
C ALA A 316 14.88 18.99 44.96
N THR A 317 14.38 18.51 43.82
CA THR A 317 13.34 19.20 43.05
C THR A 317 11.99 18.60 43.42
N ALA A 318 11.14 19.44 44.01
CA ALA A 318 9.77 19.13 44.35
C ALA A 318 8.96 18.80 43.07
N ALA A 319 8.33 17.63 43.06
CA ALA A 319 7.33 17.26 42.08
C ALA A 319 6.01 17.99 42.40
N ALA A 320 5.63 18.96 41.58
CA ALA A 320 4.29 19.51 41.58
C ALA A 320 3.36 18.53 40.84
N ALA A 321 2.52 17.83 41.61
CA ALA A 321 1.47 16.97 41.10
C ALA A 321 0.36 17.83 40.46
N LEU A 322 0.29 17.85 39.14
CA LEU A 322 -0.88 18.30 38.39
C LEU A 322 -1.87 17.14 38.29
N GLN A 323 -2.98 17.24 39.03
CA GLN A 323 -4.12 16.33 38.90
C GLN A 323 -4.85 16.58 37.57
N PRO A 324 -5.21 15.55 36.78
CA PRO A 324 -6.15 15.71 35.69
C PRO A 324 -7.57 15.82 36.26
N LYS A 325 -8.16 17.02 36.13
CA LYS A 325 -9.57 17.28 36.39
C LYS A 325 -10.40 16.59 35.31
N ALA A 326 -11.15 15.56 35.70
CA ALA A 326 -12.12 14.90 34.82
C ALA A 326 -13.20 15.90 34.38
N ALA A 327 -13.23 16.21 33.09
CA ALA A 327 -14.33 16.92 32.46
C ALA A 327 -15.40 15.90 32.05
N THR A 328 -16.42 15.75 32.89
CA THR A 328 -17.63 15.00 32.56
C THR A 328 -18.44 15.81 31.55
N ALA A 329 -18.25 15.55 30.25
CA ALA A 329 -19.11 16.07 29.21
C ALA A 329 -20.46 15.33 29.28
N GLY A 330 -21.51 16.05 29.66
CA GLY A 330 -22.88 15.54 29.65
C GLY A 330 -23.33 15.22 28.22
N LEU A 331 -23.80 13.99 28.02
CA LEU A 331 -24.57 13.59 26.85
C LEU A 331 -25.94 14.27 26.86
N PRO A 332 -26.41 14.87 25.76
CA PRO A 332 -27.81 15.27 25.65
C PRO A 332 -28.69 14.00 25.55
N GLN A 333 -29.61 13.85 26.51
CA GLN A 333 -30.74 12.94 26.46
C GLN A 333 -31.54 13.18 25.17
N ARG A 334 -31.51 12.22 24.25
CA ARG A 334 -32.51 12.14 23.18
C ARG A 334 -33.81 11.63 23.80
N ALA A 335 -34.84 12.46 23.73
CA ALA A 335 -36.21 12.09 24.05
C ALA A 335 -36.65 10.91 23.15
N ALA A 336 -37.18 9.87 23.80
CA ALA A 336 -37.88 8.77 23.14
C ALA A 336 -39.21 9.31 22.60
N ALA A 337 -39.31 9.51 21.28
CA ALA A 337 -40.60 9.66 20.62
C ALA A 337 -41.20 8.27 20.46
N ALA A 338 -42.26 8.00 21.21
CA ALA A 338 -43.10 6.83 21.05
C ALA A 338 -43.77 6.84 19.67
N ALA A 339 -43.45 5.86 18.83
CA ALA A 339 -44.23 5.57 17.63
C ALA A 339 -45.44 4.72 18.04
N ALA A 340 -46.63 5.27 17.85
CA ALA A 340 -47.88 4.53 17.94
C ALA A 340 -48.00 3.54 16.77
N PRO A 341 -48.58 2.34 16.98
CA PRO A 341 -48.86 1.40 15.89
C PRO A 341 -50.05 1.87 15.06
N VAL A 342 -49.82 2.02 13.75
CA VAL A 342 -50.89 2.15 12.75
C VAL A 342 -51.47 0.76 12.50
N THR A 343 -52.71 0.55 12.92
CA THR A 343 -53.52 -0.60 12.50
C THR A 343 -53.99 -0.41 11.05
N PRO A 344 -53.95 -1.45 10.20
CA PRO A 344 -54.60 -1.42 8.90
C PRO A 344 -56.12 -1.61 9.06
N GLU A 345 -56.90 -0.68 8.53
CA GLU A 345 -58.33 -0.84 8.32
C GLU A 345 -58.58 -1.59 7.00
N LYS A 346 -59.63 -2.42 7.00
CA LYS A 346 -60.10 -3.24 5.89
C LYS A 346 -60.78 -2.41 4.81
#